data_AF-A0A8D8BBM5-F1
#
_entry.id   AF-A0A8D8BBM5-F1
#
_cell.length_a   1.000
_cell.length_b   1.000
_cell.length_c   1.000
_cell.angle_alpha   90.00
_cell.angle_beta   90.00
_cell.angle_gamma   90.00
#
_symmetry.space_group_name_H-M   'P 1'
#
loop_
_entity.id
_entity.type
_entity.pdbx_description
1 polymer ?
#
loop_
_entity_poly.entity_id
_entity_poly.type
_entity_poly.pdbx_seq_one_letter_code
_entity_poly.pdbx_strand_id
1 'polypeptide(L)'
;MKCALMVAEKPSLAQSLAQILSNGKCSSRKGSNNACSVHEWVGNFHGQQTRFKMTSVCGHIMGLEFVGKYNSWDKVDPADLFTCATEKKESTPNLRMPAFLSHEAKGCDYLVLWLDCDKEGENICFEVMASVANTIPNVYSNRVTYRAKFSAITEKDIKYAMENLIQPNENEAKSVDARQELDLRIGCAFTRFQTKFFQGKYADLDASLISYGPCQTPTLTLCVQRHDEIQTFKPESFWYVQVTVGENPEIKLDWSRVRIFEKEVACMFLNKVKDHKEAM
;
A
#
# COMPACT_ATOMS: atom_id res chain seq x y z
N MET A 1 30.01 22.78 13.12
CA MET A 1 29.73 21.37 12.74
C MET A 1 28.37 21.36 12.07
N LYS A 2 28.28 20.83 10.85
CA LYS A 2 27.03 20.73 10.10
C LYS A 2 26.07 19.75 10.79
N CYS A 3 24.77 19.86 10.54
CA CYS A 3 23.78 18.90 11.02
C CYS A 3 22.88 18.40 9.88
N ALA A 4 22.58 17.10 9.85
CA ALA A 4 21.72 16.49 8.86
C ALA A 4 20.56 15.77 9.55
N LEU A 5 19.33 16.19 9.23
CA LEU A 5 18.11 15.50 9.64
C LEU A 5 17.88 14.32 8.69
N MET A 6 17.60 13.15 9.25
CA MET A 6 17.27 11.94 8.51
C MET A 6 15.88 11.47 8.94
N VAL A 7 15.00 11.19 7.99
CA VAL A 7 13.60 10.84 8.30
C VAL A 7 13.21 9.54 7.62
N ALA A 8 12.83 8.53 8.40
CA ALA A 8 12.29 7.26 7.94
C ALA A 8 10.75 7.20 8.05
N GLU A 9 10.12 6.21 7.43
CA GLU A 9 8.65 6.10 7.42
C GLU A 9 8.04 5.67 8.76
N LYS A 10 8.77 4.86 9.55
CA LYS A 10 8.27 4.24 10.78
C LYS A 10 9.33 4.25 11.89
N PRO A 11 8.95 4.26 13.18
CA PRO A 11 9.91 4.32 14.29
C PRO A 11 10.91 3.16 14.32
N SER A 12 10.44 1.94 14.03
CA SER A 12 11.30 0.75 13.97
C SER A 12 12.34 0.85 12.85
N LEU A 13 11.96 1.38 11.69
CA LEU A 13 12.86 1.58 10.56
C LEU A 13 13.95 2.61 10.89
N ALA A 14 13.59 3.74 11.49
CA ALA A 14 14.57 4.74 11.93
C ALA A 14 15.59 4.17 12.90
N GLN A 15 15.16 3.33 13.85
CA GLN A 15 16.06 2.67 14.80
C GLN A 15 17.04 1.74 14.08
N SER A 16 16.56 0.86 13.20
CA SER A 16 17.42 -0.06 12.44
C SER A 16 18.42 0.68 11.54
N LEU A 17 17.96 1.72 10.83
CA LEU A 17 18.83 2.55 9.98
C LEU A 17 19.90 3.27 10.81
N ALA A 18 19.53 3.87 11.94
CA ALA A 18 20.48 4.53 12.82
C ALA A 18 21.54 3.57 13.39
N GLN A 19 21.14 2.35 13.77
CA GLN A 19 22.06 1.32 14.25
C GLN A 19 23.07 0.93 13.17
N ILE A 20 22.62 0.70 11.94
CA ILE A 20 23.49 0.34 10.80
C ILE A 20 24.45 1.49 10.45
N LEU A 21 23.91 2.70 10.25
CA LEU A 21 24.70 3.86 9.79
C LEU A 21 25.69 4.36 10.85
N SER A 22 25.38 4.19 12.14
CA SER A 22 26.28 4.55 13.23
C SER A 22 27.24 3.43 13.65
N ASN A 23 27.13 2.23 13.05
CA ASN A 23 27.81 1.01 13.51
C ASN A 23 27.58 0.78 15.02
N GLY A 24 26.33 0.94 15.48
CA GLY A 24 25.92 0.78 16.87
C GLY A 24 26.32 1.91 17.83
N LYS A 25 26.84 3.03 17.34
CA LYS A 25 27.35 4.15 18.15
C LYS A 25 26.35 5.30 18.35
N CYS A 26 25.11 5.16 17.89
CA CYS A 26 24.09 6.20 18.06
C CYS A 26 23.60 6.31 19.52
N SER A 27 23.40 7.53 19.98
CA SER A 27 22.63 7.82 21.20
C SER A 27 21.17 8.03 20.84
N SER A 28 20.24 7.56 21.68
CA SER A 28 18.79 7.67 21.41
C SER A 28 18.09 8.45 22.50
N ARG A 29 17.14 9.31 22.12
CA ARG A 29 16.25 10.00 23.05
C ARG A 29 14.81 9.96 22.54
N LYS A 30 13.85 10.12 23.45
CA LYS A 30 12.44 10.23 23.08
C LYS A 30 12.15 11.58 22.42
N GLY A 31 11.31 11.58 21.38
CA GLY A 31 10.81 12.78 20.73
C GLY A 31 9.69 13.44 21.52
N SER A 32 9.37 14.70 21.18
CA SER A 32 8.34 15.48 21.88
C SER A 32 6.90 14.96 21.68
N ASN A 33 6.66 14.18 20.63
CA ASN A 33 5.36 13.57 20.33
C ASN A 33 5.12 12.23 21.04
N ASN A 34 6.06 11.76 21.86
CA ASN A 34 6.06 10.48 22.57
C ASN A 34 5.99 9.19 21.71
N ALA A 35 5.73 9.29 20.40
CA ALA A 35 5.64 8.16 19.49
C ALA A 35 6.96 7.88 18.76
N CYS A 36 7.68 8.94 18.39
CA CYS A 36 8.93 8.85 17.65
C CYS A 36 10.13 9.01 18.59
N SER A 37 11.22 8.32 18.27
CA SER A 37 12.52 8.53 18.90
C SER A 37 13.44 9.30 17.96
N VAL A 38 14.50 9.86 18.52
CA VAL A 38 15.56 10.53 17.77
C VAL A 38 16.89 9.88 18.11
N HIS A 39 17.61 9.47 17.07
CA HIS A 39 18.88 8.77 17.15
C HIS A 39 19.99 9.67 16.58
N GLU A 40 20.99 9.98 17.38
CA GLU A 40 22.01 10.98 17.08
C GLU A 40 23.41 10.35 17.10
N TRP A 41 24.24 10.70 16.11
CA TRP A 41 25.65 10.35 16.07
C TRP A 41 26.44 11.38 15.26
N VAL A 42 27.77 11.29 15.31
CA VAL A 42 28.65 12.11 14.48
C VAL A 42 29.30 11.22 13.43
N GLY A 43 29.31 11.68 12.19
CA GLY A 43 29.95 10.99 11.08
C GLY A 43 30.47 11.97 10.04
N ASN A 44 30.86 11.43 8.89
CA ASN A 44 31.30 12.21 7.74
C ASN A 44 30.16 12.30 6.71
N PHE A 45 29.90 13.51 6.20
CA PHE A 45 28.95 13.74 5.11
C PHE A 45 29.56 14.77 4.15
N HIS A 46 29.70 14.42 2.87
CA HIS A 46 30.36 15.25 1.86
C HIS A 46 31.75 15.79 2.29
N GLY A 47 32.55 14.96 2.97
CA GLY A 47 33.89 15.32 3.44
C GLY A 47 33.91 16.27 4.65
N GLN A 48 32.75 16.50 5.29
CA GLN A 48 32.63 17.33 6.47
C GLN A 48 32.09 16.53 7.67
N GLN A 49 32.64 16.81 8.85
CA GLN A 49 32.11 16.28 10.09
C GLN A 49 30.70 16.82 10.33
N THR A 50 29.74 15.92 10.38
CA THR A 50 28.31 16.22 10.42
C THR A 50 27.65 15.44 11.56
N ARG A 51 26.82 16.14 12.32
CA ARG A 51 25.92 15.51 13.31
C ARG A 51 24.69 15.00 12.58
N PHE A 52 24.49 13.68 12.59
CA PHE A 52 23.29 13.05 12.06
C PHE A 52 22.23 12.97 13.14
N LYS A 53 20.99 13.24 12.74
CA LYS A 53 19.80 13.17 13.58
C LYS A 53 18.73 12.36 12.84
N MET A 54 18.65 11.07 13.13
CA MET A 54 17.66 10.17 12.53
C MET A 54 16.39 10.14 13.38
N THR A 55 15.25 10.32 12.73
CA THR A 55 13.93 10.12 13.32
C THR A 55 12.99 9.52 12.28
N SER A 56 11.70 9.44 12.60
CA SER A 56 10.70 8.91 11.68
C SER A 56 9.41 9.72 11.72
N VAL A 57 8.58 9.45 10.73
CA VAL A 57 7.12 9.64 10.82
C VAL A 57 6.45 8.34 11.28
N CYS A 58 5.12 8.27 11.18
CA CYS A 58 4.31 7.10 11.47
C CYS A 58 3.38 6.79 10.28
N GLY A 59 3.95 6.64 9.08
CA GLY A 59 3.20 6.64 7.82
C GLY A 59 2.88 8.06 7.33
N HIS A 60 1.78 8.21 6.58
CA HIS A 60 1.33 9.49 6.03
C HIS A 60 1.17 10.56 7.11
N ILE A 61 1.76 11.74 6.87
CA ILE A 61 1.67 12.90 7.75
C ILE A 61 0.32 13.59 7.52
N MET A 62 -0.09 13.68 6.25
CA MET A 62 -1.29 14.38 5.84
C MET A 62 -2.32 13.43 5.21
N GLY A 63 -3.59 13.80 5.34
CA GLY A 63 -4.74 13.16 4.71
C GLY A 63 -5.52 14.20 3.91
N LEU A 64 -6.01 13.79 2.74
CA LEU A 64 -6.80 14.67 1.88
C LEU A 64 -8.27 14.66 2.30
N GLU A 65 -8.85 15.84 2.50
CA GLU A 65 -10.25 16.04 2.87
C GLU A 65 -10.90 17.13 2.02
N PHE A 66 -12.22 17.25 2.07
CA PHE A 66 -12.92 18.40 1.49
C PHE A 66 -12.84 19.61 2.43
N VAL A 67 -12.93 20.82 1.88
CA VAL A 67 -12.87 22.05 2.68
C VAL A 67 -14.22 22.35 3.35
N GLY A 68 -14.21 22.61 4.66
CA GLY A 68 -15.34 23.21 5.38
C GLY A 68 -16.67 22.45 5.22
N LYS A 69 -17.69 23.13 4.66
CA LYS A 69 -19.06 22.57 4.53
C LYS A 69 -19.14 21.29 3.70
N TYR A 70 -18.19 21.07 2.78
CA TYR A 70 -18.14 19.92 1.90
C TYR A 70 -17.85 18.59 2.64
N ASN A 71 -17.43 18.64 3.90
CA ASN A 71 -17.35 17.44 4.75
C ASN A 71 -18.70 16.98 5.31
N SER A 72 -19.74 17.83 5.29
CA SER A 72 -21.07 17.44 5.75
C SER A 72 -21.81 16.61 4.71
N TRP A 73 -22.36 15.48 5.13
CA TRP A 73 -23.11 14.56 4.26
C TRP A 73 -24.49 15.11 3.90
N ASP A 74 -25.12 15.86 4.80
CA ASP A 74 -26.52 16.29 4.65
C ASP A 74 -26.68 17.59 3.86
N LYS A 75 -25.65 18.44 3.88
CA LYS A 75 -25.73 19.86 3.50
C LYS A 75 -25.27 20.18 2.08
N VAL A 76 -24.79 19.19 1.33
CA VAL A 76 -24.15 19.39 0.03
C VAL A 76 -24.68 18.39 -0.99
N ASP A 77 -24.84 18.84 -2.23
CA ASP A 77 -25.11 17.95 -3.36
C ASP A 77 -23.86 17.08 -3.64
N PRO A 78 -23.97 15.74 -3.63
CA PRO A 78 -22.85 14.87 -3.97
C PRO A 78 -22.16 15.19 -5.30
N ALA A 79 -22.87 15.78 -6.28
CA ALA A 79 -22.29 16.22 -7.54
C ALA A 79 -21.24 17.34 -7.37
N ASP A 80 -21.41 18.21 -6.36
CA ASP A 80 -20.45 19.29 -6.10
C ASP A 80 -19.07 18.77 -5.66
N LEU A 81 -19.00 17.53 -5.15
CA LEU A 81 -17.76 16.91 -4.67
C LEU A 81 -16.75 16.63 -5.77
N PHE A 82 -17.18 16.59 -7.03
CA PHE A 82 -16.26 16.45 -8.17
C PHE A 82 -15.40 17.70 -8.40
N THR A 83 -15.88 18.88 -8.00
CA THR A 83 -15.21 20.16 -8.29
C THR A 83 -14.87 20.98 -7.06
N CYS A 84 -15.39 20.63 -5.87
CA CYS A 84 -15.15 21.42 -4.67
C CYS A 84 -13.67 21.41 -4.25
N ALA A 85 -13.28 22.42 -3.48
CA ALA A 85 -11.92 22.52 -2.95
C ALA A 85 -11.61 21.38 -1.96
N THR A 86 -10.38 20.89 -2.02
CA THR A 86 -9.81 19.92 -1.09
C THR A 86 -8.67 20.57 -0.30
N GLU A 87 -8.40 20.03 0.88
CA GLU A 87 -7.30 20.45 1.74
C GLU A 87 -6.58 19.22 2.32
N LYS A 88 -5.30 19.36 2.59
CA LYS A 88 -4.53 18.38 3.35
C LYS A 88 -4.58 18.73 4.84
N LYS A 89 -5.03 17.79 5.69
CA LYS A 89 -5.00 17.90 7.16
C LYS A 89 -4.09 16.84 7.76
N GLU A 90 -3.63 17.02 8.99
CA GLU A 90 -2.83 15.99 9.66
C GLU A 90 -3.63 14.69 9.82
N SER A 91 -3.09 13.56 9.33
CA SER A 91 -3.74 12.24 9.44
C SER A 91 -3.87 11.78 10.89
N THR A 92 -2.96 12.22 11.77
CA THR A 92 -3.02 11.92 13.20
C THR A 92 -2.71 13.17 14.03
N PRO A 93 -3.69 14.08 14.21
CA PRO A 93 -3.47 15.38 14.84
C PRO A 93 -2.87 15.30 16.26
N ASN A 94 -3.16 14.23 16.99
CA ASN A 94 -2.62 14.00 18.33
C ASN A 94 -1.09 13.84 18.35
N LEU A 95 -0.48 13.37 17.25
CA LEU A 95 0.96 13.22 17.13
C LEU A 95 1.66 14.53 16.78
N ARG A 96 0.91 15.54 16.28
CA ARG A 96 1.43 16.85 15.85
C ARG A 96 2.69 16.70 14.99
N MET A 97 2.64 15.80 14.01
CA MET A 97 3.81 15.31 13.29
C MET A 97 4.59 16.45 12.59
N PRO A 98 3.94 17.41 11.90
CA PRO A 98 4.64 18.56 11.32
C PRO A 98 5.38 19.39 12.36
N ALA A 99 4.77 19.62 13.53
CA ALA A 99 5.39 20.38 14.61
C ALA A 99 6.59 19.64 15.22
N PHE A 100 6.50 18.30 15.35
CA PHE A 100 7.61 17.46 15.76
C PHE A 100 8.77 17.53 14.77
N LEU A 101 8.52 17.33 13.48
CA LEU A 101 9.55 17.42 12.44
C LEU A 101 10.18 18.81 12.39
N SER A 102 9.37 19.86 12.42
CA SER A 102 9.85 21.25 12.43
C SER A 102 10.72 21.55 13.66
N HIS A 103 10.37 21.01 14.84
CA HIS A 103 11.20 21.13 16.03
C HIS A 103 12.55 20.42 15.85
N GLU A 104 12.52 19.19 15.33
CA GLU A 104 13.74 18.40 15.19
C GLU A 104 14.65 18.86 14.06
N ALA A 105 14.10 19.54 13.06
CA ALA A 105 14.82 20.19 11.98
C ALA A 105 15.60 21.44 12.41
N LYS A 106 15.35 22.01 13.59
CA LYS A 106 16.00 23.26 14.02
C LYS A 106 17.52 23.09 14.06
N GLY A 107 18.22 23.97 13.32
CA GLY A 107 19.68 23.95 13.22
C GLY A 107 20.23 22.85 12.31
N CYS A 108 19.39 22.15 11.54
CA CYS A 108 19.83 21.22 10.50
C CYS A 108 20.13 21.96 9.19
N ASP A 109 21.22 21.57 8.54
CA ASP A 109 21.69 22.09 7.25
C ASP A 109 21.24 21.22 6.06
N TYR A 110 21.04 19.92 6.30
CA TYR A 110 20.69 18.94 5.29
C TYR A 110 19.49 18.11 5.70
N LEU A 111 18.75 17.58 4.72
CA LEU A 111 17.67 16.62 4.88
C LEU A 111 17.97 15.37 4.06
N VAL A 112 17.94 14.19 4.67
CA VAL A 112 18.08 12.91 3.98
C VAL A 112 16.84 12.05 4.21
N LEU A 113 16.14 11.72 3.13
CA LEU A 113 14.88 11.02 3.14
C LEU A 113 15.12 9.51 3.04
N TRP A 114 14.68 8.78 4.07
CA TRP A 114 14.83 7.33 4.25
C TRP A 114 13.48 6.60 4.31
N LEU A 115 12.48 7.13 3.60
CA LEU A 115 11.15 6.55 3.52
C LEU A 115 11.16 5.29 2.64
N ASP A 116 10.13 4.46 2.72
CA ASP A 116 10.09 3.21 1.95
C ASP A 116 10.16 3.52 0.43
N CYS A 117 10.78 2.65 -0.35
CA CYS A 117 11.14 2.95 -1.75
C CYS A 117 10.02 2.60 -2.75
N ASP A 118 8.81 3.06 -2.47
CA ASP A 118 7.65 3.00 -3.35
C ASP A 118 7.04 4.40 -3.56
N LYS A 119 5.94 4.47 -4.34
CA LYS A 119 5.29 5.75 -4.66
C LYS A 119 4.69 6.43 -3.42
N GLU A 120 4.18 5.66 -2.45
CA GLU A 120 3.62 6.21 -1.21
C GLU A 120 4.74 6.84 -0.37
N GLY A 121 5.88 6.15 -0.24
CA GLY A 121 7.06 6.69 0.43
C GLY A 121 7.62 7.94 -0.27
N GLU A 122 7.60 8.01 -1.61
CA GLU A 122 7.93 9.25 -2.32
C GLU A 122 6.92 10.37 -2.02
N ASN A 123 5.61 10.10 -1.93
CA ASN A 123 4.63 11.12 -1.55
C ASN A 123 4.91 11.66 -0.13
N ILE A 124 5.15 10.77 0.84
CA ILE A 124 5.47 11.15 2.22
C ILE A 124 6.80 11.94 2.28
N CYS A 125 7.76 11.70 1.36
CA CYS A 125 8.98 12.51 1.28
C CYS A 125 8.64 14.01 1.12
N PHE A 126 7.69 14.33 0.24
CA PHE A 126 7.28 15.72 0.01
C PHE A 126 6.47 16.29 1.18
N GLU A 127 5.74 15.45 1.93
CA GLU A 127 5.09 15.87 3.18
C GLU A 127 6.12 16.22 4.28
N VAL A 128 7.19 15.43 4.39
CA VAL A 128 8.32 15.72 5.30
C VAL A 128 8.99 17.03 4.89
N MET A 129 9.29 17.21 3.60
CA MET A 129 9.91 18.43 3.08
C MET A 129 9.05 19.66 3.38
N ALA A 130 7.73 19.59 3.14
CA ALA A 130 6.80 20.66 3.46
C ALA A 130 6.77 20.98 4.96
N SER A 131 6.80 19.96 5.82
CA SER A 131 6.80 20.10 7.28
C SER A 131 8.03 20.82 7.83
N VAL A 132 9.17 20.74 7.14
CA VAL A 132 10.44 21.35 7.57
C VAL A 132 10.87 22.55 6.73
N ALA A 133 10.09 22.95 5.73
CA ALA A 133 10.45 24.01 4.78
C ALA A 133 10.72 25.38 5.42
N ASN A 134 10.03 25.70 6.52
CA ASN A 134 10.24 26.93 7.28
C ASN A 134 11.42 26.85 8.26
N THR A 135 11.99 25.66 8.47
CA THR A 135 13.06 25.43 9.45
C THR A 135 14.41 25.16 8.78
N ILE A 136 14.43 24.40 7.68
CA ILE A 136 15.64 24.11 6.90
C ILE A 136 15.64 25.01 5.66
N PRO A 137 16.56 26.00 5.56
CA PRO A 137 16.61 26.90 4.43
C PRO A 137 16.86 26.14 3.11
N ASN A 138 16.14 26.53 2.06
CA ASN A 138 16.28 25.94 0.72
C ASN A 138 16.05 24.42 0.70
N VAL A 139 15.13 23.87 1.51
CA VAL A 139 14.87 22.42 1.56
C VAL A 139 14.57 21.80 0.19
N TYR A 140 13.99 22.54 -0.75
CA TYR A 140 13.71 22.04 -2.11
C TYR A 140 14.93 22.07 -3.05
N SER A 141 16.11 22.48 -2.57
CA SER A 141 17.34 22.50 -3.34
C SER A 141 18.04 21.14 -3.33
N ASN A 142 18.56 20.73 -4.48
CA ASN A 142 19.35 19.51 -4.66
C ASN A 142 20.67 19.48 -3.86
N ARG A 143 21.04 20.60 -3.21
CA ARG A 143 22.21 20.70 -2.33
C ARG A 143 21.87 20.53 -0.84
N VAL A 144 20.57 20.49 -0.51
CA VAL A 144 20.07 20.45 0.87
C VAL A 144 19.34 19.14 1.12
N THR A 145 18.47 18.75 0.19
CA THR A 145 17.68 17.52 0.31
C THR A 145 18.24 16.40 -0.56
N TYR A 146 18.24 15.21 0.02
CA TYR A 146 18.73 13.99 -0.57
C TYR A 146 17.74 12.86 -0.31
N ARG A 147 17.65 11.91 -1.23
CA ARG A 147 16.80 10.72 -1.14
C ARG A 147 17.67 9.47 -1.18
N ALA A 148 17.62 8.67 -0.13
CA ALA A 148 18.25 7.35 -0.11
C ALA A 148 17.33 6.33 -0.78
N LYS A 149 17.86 5.53 -1.71
CA LYS A 149 17.13 4.39 -2.32
C LYS A 149 17.73 3.08 -1.82
N PHE A 150 16.90 2.24 -1.23
CA PHE A 150 17.27 0.94 -0.69
C PHE A 150 16.12 -0.06 -0.94
N SER A 151 16.44 -1.35 -1.00
CA SER A 151 15.46 -2.43 -1.18
C SER A 151 15.40 -3.38 0.03
N ALA A 152 16.42 -3.35 0.89
CA ALA A 152 16.48 -4.17 2.09
C ALA A 152 17.18 -3.44 3.25
N ILE A 153 16.75 -3.71 4.48
CA ILE A 153 17.37 -3.18 5.70
C ILE A 153 18.56 -4.07 6.06
N THR A 154 19.61 -4.01 5.24
CA THR A 154 20.88 -4.73 5.45
C THR A 154 22.04 -3.75 5.45
N GLU A 155 23.12 -4.08 6.17
CA GLU A 155 24.28 -3.19 6.27
C GLU A 155 24.83 -2.77 4.90
N LYS A 156 24.95 -3.73 3.98
CA LYS A 156 25.45 -3.50 2.62
C LYS A 156 24.56 -2.51 1.86
N ASP A 157 23.25 -2.75 1.82
CA ASP A 157 22.31 -1.97 1.01
C ASP A 157 22.13 -0.55 1.56
N ILE A 158 22.03 -0.41 2.90
CA ILE A 158 21.88 0.89 3.55
C ILE A 158 23.14 1.76 3.43
N LYS A 159 24.33 1.18 3.59
CA LYS A 159 25.59 1.93 3.39
C LYS A 159 25.75 2.35 1.92
N TYR A 160 25.43 1.44 0.99
CA TYR A 160 25.43 1.76 -0.44
C TYR A 160 24.46 2.91 -0.78
N ALA A 161 23.24 2.90 -0.22
CA ALA A 161 22.26 3.96 -0.40
C ALA A 161 22.75 5.32 0.12
N MET A 162 23.44 5.34 1.27
CA MET A 162 24.01 6.55 1.87
C MET A 162 25.14 7.16 1.02
N GLU A 163 25.89 6.33 0.30
CA GLU A 163 26.96 6.77 -0.61
C GLU A 163 26.41 7.25 -1.96
N ASN A 164 25.24 6.76 -2.38
CA ASN A 164 24.63 7.00 -3.69
C ASN A 164 23.28 7.72 -3.59
N LEU A 165 23.24 8.81 -2.82
CA LEU A 165 22.03 9.60 -2.62
C LEU A 165 21.55 10.26 -3.92
N ILE A 166 20.24 10.21 -4.15
CA ILE A 166 19.58 10.82 -5.31
C ILE A 166 18.65 11.97 -4.86
N GLN A 167 17.77 12.44 -5.75
CA GLN A 167 16.73 13.41 -5.44
C GLN A 167 15.36 12.73 -5.36
N PRO A 168 14.44 13.23 -4.50
CA PRO A 168 13.07 12.70 -4.42
C PRO A 168 12.30 12.92 -5.74
N ASN A 169 11.42 11.99 -6.10
CA ASN A 169 10.71 12.02 -7.37
C ASN A 169 9.33 12.68 -7.25
N GLU A 170 9.24 13.95 -7.65
CA GLU A 170 7.98 14.73 -7.56
C GLU A 170 6.86 14.16 -8.43
N ASN A 171 7.18 13.51 -9.56
CA ASN A 171 6.16 12.94 -10.45
C ASN A 171 5.49 11.70 -9.82
N GLU A 172 6.26 10.88 -9.11
CA GLU A 172 5.71 9.75 -8.36
C GLU A 172 4.82 10.25 -7.21
N ALA A 173 5.27 11.27 -6.46
CA ALA A 173 4.49 11.89 -5.41
C ALA A 173 3.17 12.49 -5.94
N LYS A 174 3.20 13.23 -7.05
CA LYS A 174 2.01 13.78 -7.71
C LYS A 174 1.06 12.70 -8.20
N SER A 175 1.57 11.53 -8.60
CA SER A 175 0.71 10.41 -9.00
C SER A 175 -0.10 9.84 -7.83
N VAL A 176 0.48 9.86 -6.61
CA VAL A 176 -0.24 9.48 -5.39
C VAL A 176 -1.27 10.53 -5.02
N ASP A 177 -0.92 11.82 -5.07
CA ASP A 177 -1.88 12.91 -4.80
C ASP A 177 -3.09 12.83 -5.75
N ALA A 178 -2.85 12.60 -7.05
CA ALA A 178 -3.91 12.43 -8.04
C ALA A 178 -4.81 11.21 -7.72
N ARG A 179 -4.21 10.08 -7.33
CA ARG A 179 -4.96 8.89 -6.92
C ARG A 179 -5.82 9.16 -5.68
N GLN A 180 -5.24 9.77 -4.64
CA GLN A 180 -5.95 10.14 -3.41
C GLN A 180 -7.14 11.05 -3.70
N GLU A 181 -6.97 12.04 -4.60
CA GLU A 181 -8.04 12.95 -4.98
C GLU A 181 -9.16 12.24 -5.76
N LEU A 182 -8.81 11.38 -6.73
CA LEU A 182 -9.80 10.60 -7.47
C LEU A 182 -10.60 9.67 -6.55
N ASP A 183 -9.92 8.93 -5.68
CA ASP A 183 -10.54 8.01 -4.73
C ASP A 183 -11.49 8.76 -3.77
N LEU A 184 -11.05 9.91 -3.23
CA LEU A 184 -11.87 10.75 -2.35
C LEU A 184 -13.11 11.28 -3.05
N ARG A 185 -12.94 11.92 -4.21
CA ARG A 185 -14.03 12.57 -4.95
C ARG A 185 -15.06 11.56 -5.43
N ILE A 186 -14.61 10.55 -6.19
CA ILE A 186 -15.50 9.54 -6.75
C ILE A 186 -16.14 8.72 -5.63
N GLY A 187 -15.33 8.27 -4.67
CA GLY A 187 -15.82 7.45 -3.56
C GLY A 187 -16.88 8.17 -2.74
N CYS A 188 -16.60 9.40 -2.30
CA CYS A 188 -17.55 10.16 -1.49
C CYS A 188 -18.80 10.59 -2.28
N ALA A 189 -18.67 11.00 -3.55
CA ALA A 189 -19.82 11.40 -4.36
C ALA A 189 -20.84 10.25 -4.50
N PHE A 190 -20.39 9.08 -4.96
CA PHE A 190 -21.27 7.94 -5.15
C PHE A 190 -21.73 7.32 -3.83
N THR A 191 -20.89 7.28 -2.80
CA THR A 191 -21.26 6.78 -1.48
C THR A 191 -22.36 7.64 -0.87
N ARG A 192 -22.14 8.96 -0.76
CA ARG A 192 -23.12 9.87 -0.14
C ARG A 192 -24.44 9.90 -0.89
N PHE A 193 -24.39 9.86 -2.23
CA PHE A 193 -25.59 9.76 -3.05
C PHE A 193 -26.41 8.51 -2.70
N GLN A 194 -25.79 7.33 -2.69
CA GLN A 194 -26.49 6.07 -2.42
C GLN A 194 -26.99 5.99 -0.98
N THR A 195 -26.15 6.33 0.00
CA THR A 195 -26.54 6.32 1.42
C THR A 195 -27.76 7.22 1.65
N LYS A 196 -27.76 8.45 1.12
CA LYS A 196 -28.90 9.38 1.27
C LYS A 196 -30.13 8.91 0.50
N PHE A 197 -29.96 8.34 -0.70
CA PHE A 197 -31.07 7.84 -1.52
C PHE A 197 -31.77 6.64 -0.89
N PHE A 198 -31.03 5.76 -0.20
CA PHE A 198 -31.57 4.55 0.42
C PHE A 198 -31.93 4.73 1.90
N GLN A 199 -31.57 5.85 2.53
CA GLN A 199 -31.85 6.11 3.94
C GLN A 199 -33.36 6.03 4.23
N GLY A 200 -33.75 5.11 5.12
CA GLY A 200 -35.13 4.90 5.52
C GLY A 200 -36.06 4.30 4.45
N LYS A 201 -35.52 3.91 3.28
CA LYS A 201 -36.31 3.38 2.17
C LYS A 201 -36.68 1.90 2.35
N TYR A 202 -35.83 1.13 3.03
CA TYR A 202 -36.05 -0.28 3.32
C TYR A 202 -35.81 -0.53 4.81
N ALA A 203 -36.72 -1.26 5.46
CA ALA A 203 -36.66 -1.50 6.91
C ALA A 203 -35.43 -2.33 7.31
N ASP A 204 -35.03 -3.29 6.46
CA ASP A 204 -33.94 -4.23 6.74
C ASP A 204 -32.59 -3.78 6.18
N LEU A 205 -32.46 -2.51 5.75
CA LEU A 205 -31.24 -1.96 5.17
C LEU A 205 -30.69 -0.81 6.01
N ASP A 206 -29.50 -1.00 6.58
CA ASP A 206 -28.69 0.11 7.06
C ASP A 206 -27.94 0.76 5.88
N ALA A 207 -28.47 1.88 5.40
CA ALA A 207 -27.91 2.60 4.26
C ALA A 207 -26.49 3.14 4.52
N SER A 208 -26.04 3.24 5.79
CA SER A 208 -24.69 3.66 6.15
C SER A 208 -23.61 2.64 5.76
N LEU A 209 -24.02 1.39 5.52
CA LEU A 209 -23.13 0.31 5.07
C LEU A 209 -22.86 0.35 3.56
N ILE A 210 -23.66 1.10 2.79
CA ILE A 210 -23.48 1.19 1.34
C ILE A 210 -22.32 2.15 1.04
N SER A 211 -21.33 1.66 0.31
CA SER A 211 -20.23 2.48 -0.18
C SER A 211 -19.88 2.16 -1.62
N TYR A 212 -19.31 3.13 -2.30
CA TYR A 212 -18.74 3.00 -3.64
C TYR A 212 -17.29 3.43 -3.62
N GLY A 213 -16.46 2.71 -4.37
CA GLY A 213 -15.08 3.13 -4.60
C GLY A 213 -14.63 2.63 -5.97
N PRO A 214 -13.87 3.44 -6.71
CA PRO A 214 -13.52 3.15 -8.10
C PRO A 214 -12.72 1.84 -8.25
N CYS A 215 -12.02 1.40 -7.21
CA CYS A 215 -11.32 0.11 -7.17
C CYS A 215 -12.10 -0.98 -6.42
N GLN A 216 -12.68 -0.66 -5.24
CA GLN A 216 -13.37 -1.66 -4.41
C GLN A 216 -14.59 -2.29 -5.12
N THR A 217 -15.31 -1.51 -5.93
CA THR A 217 -16.53 -1.98 -6.60
C THR A 217 -16.22 -2.97 -7.73
N PRO A 218 -15.25 -2.70 -8.63
CA PRO A 218 -14.75 -3.74 -9.55
C PRO A 218 -14.19 -4.97 -8.84
N THR A 219 -13.51 -4.82 -7.70
CA THR A 219 -13.02 -5.99 -6.93
C THR A 219 -14.17 -6.86 -6.43
N LEU A 220 -15.23 -6.26 -5.86
CA LEU A 220 -16.43 -7.00 -5.45
C LEU A 220 -17.10 -7.69 -6.64
N THR A 221 -17.08 -7.06 -7.81
CA THR A 221 -17.66 -7.61 -9.04
C THR A 221 -17.04 -8.97 -9.40
N LEU A 222 -15.74 -9.18 -9.17
CA LEU A 222 -15.10 -10.48 -9.40
C LEU A 222 -15.70 -11.59 -8.53
N CYS A 223 -16.00 -11.29 -7.26
CA CYS A 223 -16.62 -12.23 -6.34
C CYS A 223 -18.06 -12.54 -6.74
N VAL A 224 -18.82 -11.51 -7.11
CA VAL A 224 -20.23 -11.64 -7.54
C VAL A 224 -20.32 -12.44 -8.84
N GLN A 225 -19.46 -12.15 -9.83
CA GLN A 225 -19.41 -12.90 -11.08
C GLN A 225 -19.16 -14.39 -10.85
N ARG A 226 -18.18 -14.74 -10.00
CA ARG A 226 -17.94 -16.14 -9.64
C ARG A 226 -19.13 -16.77 -8.91
N HIS A 227 -19.78 -16.02 -8.02
CA HIS A 227 -20.98 -16.49 -7.35
C HIS A 227 -22.08 -16.82 -8.37
N ASP A 228 -22.35 -15.91 -9.31
CA ASP A 228 -23.37 -16.08 -10.35
C ASP A 228 -23.04 -17.25 -11.29
N GLU A 229 -21.78 -17.42 -11.68
CA GLU A 229 -21.29 -18.60 -12.43
C GLU A 229 -21.62 -19.91 -11.70
N ILE A 230 -21.39 -19.96 -10.38
CA ILE A 230 -21.68 -21.15 -9.56
C ILE A 230 -23.20 -21.38 -9.45
N GLN A 231 -23.98 -20.33 -9.23
CA GLN A 231 -25.44 -20.45 -9.10
C GLN A 231 -26.10 -20.88 -10.41
N THR A 232 -25.56 -20.44 -11.54
CA THR A 232 -26.12 -20.74 -12.87
C THR A 232 -25.49 -21.97 -13.52
N PHE A 233 -24.44 -22.54 -12.93
CA PHE A 233 -23.80 -23.75 -13.41
C PHE A 233 -24.80 -24.92 -13.41
N LYS A 234 -24.95 -25.55 -14.58
CA LYS A 234 -25.74 -26.77 -14.72
C LYS A 234 -24.77 -27.95 -14.85
N PRO A 235 -24.62 -28.79 -13.80
CA PRO A 235 -23.74 -29.95 -13.89
C PRO A 235 -24.18 -30.90 -15.01
N GLU A 236 -23.24 -31.25 -15.87
CA GLU A 236 -23.46 -32.23 -16.93
C GLU A 236 -22.88 -33.58 -16.52
N SER A 237 -23.65 -34.64 -16.72
CA SER A 237 -23.17 -36.00 -16.52
C SER A 237 -22.11 -36.32 -17.58
N PHE A 238 -21.00 -36.91 -17.16
CA PHE A 238 -19.99 -37.45 -18.04
C PHE A 238 -19.64 -38.87 -17.62
N TRP A 239 -19.08 -39.63 -18.55
CA TRP A 239 -18.68 -41.00 -18.39
C TRP A 239 -17.22 -41.17 -18.80
N TYR A 240 -16.51 -42.06 -18.13
CA TYR A 240 -15.15 -42.45 -18.48
C TYR A 240 -14.99 -43.95 -18.23
N VAL A 241 -14.07 -44.57 -18.97
CA VAL A 241 -13.75 -46.00 -18.79
C VAL A 241 -12.51 -46.09 -17.92
N GLN A 242 -12.65 -46.61 -16.71
CA GLN A 242 -11.52 -46.91 -15.82
C GLN A 242 -11.16 -48.37 -15.94
N VAL A 243 -9.90 -48.67 -16.28
CA VAL A 243 -9.37 -50.04 -16.24
C VAL A 243 -8.40 -50.14 -15.06
N THR A 244 -8.45 -51.26 -14.35
CA THR A 244 -7.51 -51.61 -13.29
C THR A 244 -6.82 -52.90 -13.67
N VAL A 245 -5.49 -52.96 -13.56
CA VAL A 245 -4.68 -54.13 -13.93
C VAL A 245 -3.77 -54.56 -12.77
N GLY A 246 -3.49 -55.87 -12.68
CA GLY A 246 -2.68 -56.46 -11.61
C GLY A 246 -3.48 -56.80 -10.34
N GLU A 247 -2.98 -57.72 -9.53
CA GLU A 247 -3.61 -58.16 -8.27
C GLU A 247 -2.96 -57.52 -7.03
N ASN A 248 -1.66 -57.16 -7.11
CA ASN A 248 -0.95 -56.46 -6.04
C ASN A 248 0.42 -55.91 -6.50
N PRO A 249 0.62 -54.58 -6.65
CA PRO A 249 -0.40 -53.55 -6.54
C PRO A 249 -1.34 -53.53 -7.76
N GLU A 250 -2.60 -53.18 -7.53
CA GLU A 250 -3.51 -52.78 -8.59
C GLU A 250 -3.06 -51.44 -9.20
N ILE A 251 -2.96 -51.39 -10.53
CA ILE A 251 -2.61 -50.19 -11.29
C ILE A 251 -3.84 -49.71 -12.03
N LYS A 252 -4.28 -48.48 -11.74
CA LYS A 252 -5.36 -47.80 -12.47
C LYS A 252 -4.78 -47.16 -13.74
N LEU A 253 -5.34 -47.52 -14.89
CA LEU A 253 -4.96 -46.97 -16.17
C LEU A 253 -5.82 -45.75 -16.50
N ASP A 254 -5.20 -44.65 -16.86
CA ASP A 254 -5.91 -43.45 -17.31
C ASP A 254 -6.36 -43.62 -18.76
N TRP A 255 -7.65 -43.42 -19.00
CA TRP A 255 -8.18 -43.47 -20.36
C TRP A 255 -7.67 -42.28 -21.16
N SER A 256 -7.03 -42.53 -22.30
CA SER A 256 -6.50 -41.49 -23.17
C SER A 256 -7.54 -40.46 -23.64
N ARG A 257 -8.83 -40.82 -23.64
CA ARG A 257 -9.95 -39.92 -23.99
C ARG A 257 -10.45 -39.08 -22.82
N VAL A 258 -9.99 -39.36 -21.60
CA VAL A 258 -10.37 -38.71 -20.33
C VAL A 258 -11.85 -38.90 -19.96
N ARG A 259 -12.79 -38.38 -20.75
CA ARG A 259 -14.24 -38.49 -20.53
C ARG A 259 -15.04 -38.28 -21.83
N ILE A 260 -16.30 -38.71 -21.80
CA ILE A 260 -17.30 -38.53 -22.86
C ILE A 260 -18.63 -38.08 -22.21
N PHE A 261 -19.41 -37.23 -22.88
CA PHE A 261 -20.68 -36.70 -22.37
C PHE A 261 -21.91 -37.42 -22.96
N GLU A 262 -21.71 -38.38 -23.84
CA GLU A 262 -22.74 -39.26 -24.40
C GLU A 262 -22.65 -40.67 -23.79
N LYS A 263 -23.69 -41.06 -23.05
CA LYS A 263 -23.73 -42.35 -22.34
C LYS A 263 -23.61 -43.54 -23.29
N GLU A 264 -24.30 -43.50 -24.42
CA GLU A 264 -24.34 -44.60 -25.39
C GLU A 264 -22.95 -44.86 -25.99
N VAL A 265 -22.19 -43.79 -26.26
CA VAL A 265 -20.83 -43.87 -26.78
C VAL A 265 -19.88 -44.42 -25.72
N ALA A 266 -20.01 -43.99 -24.46
CA ALA A 266 -19.23 -44.55 -23.36
C ALA A 266 -19.52 -46.05 -23.15
N CYS A 267 -20.79 -46.47 -23.23
CA CYS A 267 -21.18 -47.88 -23.17
C CYS A 267 -20.61 -48.70 -24.33
N MET A 268 -20.53 -48.14 -25.54
CA MET A 268 -19.87 -48.79 -26.68
C MET A 268 -18.39 -49.04 -26.38
N PHE A 269 -17.65 -48.07 -25.86
CA PHE A 269 -16.24 -48.25 -25.50
C PHE A 269 -16.04 -49.26 -24.37
N LEU A 270 -16.88 -49.21 -23.33
CA LEU A 270 -16.87 -50.19 -22.25
C LEU A 270 -17.09 -51.60 -22.79
N ASN A 271 -18.07 -51.80 -23.67
CA ASN A 271 -18.35 -53.10 -24.28
C ASN A 271 -17.19 -53.65 -25.12
N LYS A 272 -16.35 -52.78 -25.71
CA LYS A 272 -15.17 -53.22 -26.45
C LYS A 272 -14.04 -53.73 -25.56
N VAL A 273 -13.96 -53.28 -24.30
CA VAL A 273 -12.81 -53.59 -23.42
C VAL A 273 -13.17 -54.51 -22.25
N LYS A 274 -14.44 -54.57 -21.83
CA LYS A 274 -14.87 -55.30 -20.62
C LYS A 274 -14.57 -56.80 -20.63
N ASP A 275 -14.49 -57.40 -21.82
CA ASP A 275 -14.29 -58.83 -21.99
C ASP A 275 -12.80 -59.20 -22.19
N HIS A 276 -11.90 -58.21 -22.27
CA HIS A 276 -10.46 -58.42 -22.35
C HIS A 276 -9.86 -58.72 -20.98
N LYS A 277 -9.07 -59.80 -20.89
CA LYS A 277 -8.38 -60.25 -19.66
C LYS A 277 -6.90 -59.87 -19.61
N GLU A 278 -6.37 -59.33 -20.69
CA GLU A 278 -4.98 -58.93 -20.84
C GLU A 278 -4.91 -57.47 -21.29
N ALA A 279 -3.95 -56.73 -20.74
CA ALA A 279 -3.64 -55.38 -21.19
C ALA A 279 -2.76 -55.47 -22.44
N MET A 280 -3.21 -54.90 -23.56
CA MET A 280 -2.40 -54.68 -24.77
C MET A 280 -1.74 -53.31 -24.75
#